data_AF-A0A4S2VGG0-F1
#
_entry.id   AF-A0A4S2VGG0-F1
#
_cell.length_a   1.000
_cell.length_b   1.000
_cell.length_c   1.000
_cell.angle_alpha   90.00
_cell.angle_beta   90.00
_cell.angle_gamma   90.00
#
_symmetry.space_group_name_H-M   'P 1'
#
loop_
_entity.id
_entity.type
_entity.pdbx_description
1 polymer ?
#
loop_
_entity_poly.entity_id
_entity_poly.type
_entity_poly.pdbx_seq_one_letter_code
_entity_poly.pdbx_strand_id
1 'polypeptide(L)' 'MKTITYAQPTVELPLRAAPDPVPAAGCGVCAALAAQRRDARHRRDHSTASDCNVELRNHPHPGEAT' A
#
# COMPACT_ATOMS: atom_id res chain seq x y z
N MET A 1 37.09 0.10 -1.18
CA MET A 1 35.68 0.49 -1.39
C MET A 1 35.68 1.82 -2.14
N LYS A 2 35.03 1.92 -3.30
CA LYS A 2 35.06 3.16 -4.11
C LYS A 2 33.99 4.11 -3.59
N THR A 3 34.38 5.33 -3.22
CA THR A 3 33.44 6.36 -2.75
C THR A 3 32.60 6.84 -3.94
N ILE A 4 31.27 6.80 -3.79
CA ILE A 4 30.34 7.37 -4.77
C ILE A 4 30.14 8.83 -4.40
N THR A 5 30.45 9.74 -5.33
CA THR A 5 30.21 11.18 -5.19
C THR A 5 29.06 11.58 -6.09
N TYR A 6 28.02 12.19 -5.53
CA TYR A 6 26.88 12.72 -6.28
C TYR A 6 27.08 14.21 -6.58
N ALA A 7 26.55 14.70 -7.71
CA ALA A 7 26.68 16.09 -8.15
C ALA A 7 25.86 17.09 -7.30
N GLN A 8 24.94 16.60 -6.48
CA GLN A 8 24.01 17.40 -5.69
C GLN A 8 23.92 16.85 -4.26
N PRO A 9 23.63 17.70 -3.26
CA PRO A 9 23.42 17.26 -1.88
C PRO A 9 22.18 16.36 -1.77
N THR A 10 22.12 15.56 -0.70
CA THR A 10 20.95 14.72 -0.38
C THR A 10 19.70 15.58 -0.25
N VAL A 11 18.61 15.16 -0.90
CA VAL A 11 17.29 15.76 -0.72
C VAL A 11 16.55 14.99 0.37
N GLU A 12 16.18 15.69 1.44
CA GLU A 12 15.32 15.15 2.49
C GLU A 12 13.86 15.17 2.03
N LEU A 13 13.25 13.99 1.92
CA LEU A 13 11.86 13.83 1.53
C LEU A 13 10.98 13.61 2.77
N PRO A 14 9.80 14.24 2.88
CA PRO A 14 8.90 14.00 3.99
C PRO A 14 8.40 12.55 3.97
N LEU A 15 8.53 11.86 5.10
CA LEU A 15 8.02 10.50 5.26
C LEU A 15 6.48 10.52 5.31
N ARG A 16 5.83 10.04 4.25
CA ARG A 16 4.38 9.83 4.23
C ARG A 16 4.02 8.44 4.76
N ALA A 17 4.09 8.27 6.08
CA ALA A 17 3.71 7.04 6.78
C ALA A 17 2.20 6.96 7.03
N ALA A 18 1.38 7.05 5.98
CA ALA A 18 -0.05 6.82 6.11
C ALA A 18 -0.30 5.35 6.50
N PRO A 19 -1.27 5.06 7.38
CA PRO A 19 -1.65 3.69 7.68
C PRO A 19 -2.17 2.99 6.43
N ASP A 20 -2.12 1.66 6.48
CA ASP A 20 -2.75 0.82 5.48
C ASP A 20 -4.27 1.08 5.42
N PRO A 21 -4.89 0.97 4.23
CA PRO A 21 -6.33 1.08 4.11
C PRO A 21 -7.03 -0.04 4.87
N VAL A 22 -8.13 0.33 5.52
CA VAL A 22 -9.00 -0.57 6.27
C VAL A 22 -10.07 -1.12 5.33
N PRO A 23 -10.32 -2.44 5.31
CA PRO A 23 -11.39 -3.00 4.51
C PRO A 23 -12.76 -2.53 5.02
N ALA A 24 -13.65 -2.14 4.11
CA ALA A 24 -15.02 -1.78 4.49
C ALA A 24 -15.78 -2.97 5.09
N ALA A 25 -16.55 -2.69 6.14
CA ALA A 25 -17.35 -3.68 6.82
C ALA A 25 -18.41 -4.28 5.88
N GLY A 26 -18.53 -5.60 5.87
CA GLY A 26 -19.51 -6.31 5.05
C GLY A 26 -19.16 -6.44 3.56
N CYS A 27 -18.05 -5.85 3.08
CA CYS A 27 -17.58 -6.07 1.71
C CYS A 27 -16.66 -7.30 1.62
N GLY A 28 -17.13 -8.34 0.92
CA GLY A 28 -16.35 -9.55 0.67
C GLY A 28 -15.08 -9.29 -0.16
N VAL A 29 -15.12 -8.33 -1.10
CA VAL A 29 -13.95 -7.97 -1.91
C VAL A 29 -12.87 -7.33 -1.03
N CYS A 30 -13.24 -6.37 -0.18
CA CYS A 30 -12.30 -5.74 0.74
C CYS A 30 -11.71 -6.75 1.75
N ALA A 31 -12.52 -7.68 2.26
CA ALA A 31 -12.04 -8.76 3.12
C ALA A 31 -11.03 -9.66 2.40
N ALA A 32 -11.31 -10.04 1.16
CA ALA A 32 -10.41 -10.86 0.34
C ALA A 32 -9.08 -10.14 0.04
N LEU A 33 -9.13 -8.85 -0.31
CA LEU A 33 -7.93 -8.04 -0.54
C LEU A 33 -7.09 -7.89 0.74
N ALA A 34 -7.73 -7.74 1.91
CA ALA A 34 -7.03 -7.69 3.19
C ALA A 34 -6.31 -9.00 3.52
N ALA A 35 -6.93 -10.15 3.21
CA ALA A 35 -6.31 -11.47 3.38
C ALA A 35 -5.12 -11.65 2.40
N GLN A 36 -5.30 -11.33 1.11
CA GLN A 36 -4.24 -11.40 0.10
C GLN A 36 -3.04 -10.52 0.48
N ARG A 37 -3.29 -9.30 0.95
CA ARG A 37 -2.25 -8.40 1.46
C ARG A 37 -1.45 -9.02 2.61
N ARG A 38 -2.13 -9.66 3.56
CA ARG A 38 -1.49 -10.32 4.70
C ARG A 38 -0.57 -11.45 4.22
N ASP A 39 -1.04 -12.29 3.31
CA ASP A 39 -0.27 -13.41 2.79
C ASP A 39 0.91 -12.94 1.92
N ALA A 40 0.73 -11.90 1.12
CA ALA A 40 1.82 -11.26 0.37
C ALA A 40 2.94 -10.77 1.30
N ARG A 41 2.59 -10.14 2.44
CA ARG A 41 3.57 -9.74 3.46
C ARG A 41 4.30 -10.92 4.09
N HIS A 42 3.59 -12.00 4.39
CA HIS A 42 4.22 -13.22 4.90
C HIS A 42 5.24 -13.79 3.91
N ARG A 43 4.97 -13.65 2.60
CA ARG A 43 5.86 -14.07 1.52
C ARG A 43 6.93 -13.04 1.14
N ARG A 44 6.99 -11.89 1.82
CA ARG A 44 7.86 -10.73 1.47
C ARG A 44 7.59 -10.15 0.09
N ASP A 45 6.41 -10.41 -0.48
CA ASP A 45 5.94 -9.82 -1.73
C ASP A 45 5.33 -8.45 -1.46
N HIS A 46 6.20 -7.45 -1.34
CA HIS A 46 5.77 -6.08 -1.05
C HIS A 46 5.13 -5.38 -2.26
N SER A 47 5.30 -5.90 -3.47
CA SER A 47 4.61 -5.40 -4.66
C SER A 47 3.13 -5.72 -4.57
N THR A 48 2.78 -7.02 -4.44
CA THR A 48 1.38 -7.44 -4.32
C THR A 48 0.69 -6.84 -3.10
N ALA A 49 1.41 -6.71 -1.98
CA ALA A 49 0.86 -6.04 -0.79
C ALA A 49 0.50 -4.56 -1.05
N SER A 50 1.29 -3.88 -1.89
CA SER A 50 1.04 -2.49 -2.30
C SER A 50 -0.12 -2.39 -3.28
N ASP A 51 -0.23 -3.32 -4.22
CA ASP A 51 -1.35 -3.36 -5.18
C ASP A 51 -2.68 -3.57 -4.43
N CYS A 52 -2.72 -4.51 -3.47
CA CYS A 52 -3.90 -4.70 -2.61
C CYS A 52 -4.27 -3.43 -1.84
N ASN A 53 -3.29 -2.61 -1.43
CA ASN A 53 -3.51 -1.33 -0.78
C ASN A 53 -4.05 -0.25 -1.73
N VAL A 54 -3.74 -0.30 -3.01
CA VAL A 54 -4.32 0.61 -4.02
C VAL A 54 -5.77 0.21 -4.27
N GLU A 55 -6.03 -1.08 -4.49
CA GLU A 55 -7.37 -1.60 -4.73
C GLU A 55 -8.31 -1.34 -3.56
N LEU A 56 -7.86 -1.56 -2.31
CA LEU A 56 -8.66 -1.26 -1.12
C LEU A 56 -9.06 0.22 -0.99
N ARG A 57 -8.23 1.16 -1.48
CA ARG A 57 -8.54 2.60 -1.43
C ARG A 57 -9.51 3.02 -2.52
N ASN A 58 -9.46 2.35 -3.67
CA ASN A 58 -10.22 2.74 -4.85
C ASN A 58 -11.48 1.89 -5.07
N HIS A 59 -11.69 0.85 -4.25
CA HIS A 59 -12.82 -0.05 -4.41
C HIS A 59 -14.14 0.67 -4.10
N PRO A 60 -15.05 0.81 -5.09
CA PRO A 60 -16.29 1.54 -4.88
C PRO A 60 -17.27 0.74 -4.01
N HIS A 61 -17.86 1.41 -3.03
CA HIS A 61 -18.95 0.87 -2.22
C HIS A 61 -20.29 1.46 -2.64
N PRO A 62 -21.36 0.65 -2.76
CA PRO A 62 -22.71 1.16 -3.02
C PRO A 62 -23.15 2.03 -1.83
N GLY A 63 -23.12 3.35 -2.01
CA GLY A 63 -23.40 4.35 -0.98
C GLY A 63 -22.30 5.40 -0.77
N GLU A 64 -21.11 5.20 -1.35
CA GLU A 64 -19.96 6.11 -1.21
C GLU A 64 -19.57 6.79 -2.55
N ALA A 65 -20.39 6.60 -3.60
CA ALA A 65 -20.36 7.42 -4.80
C ALA A 65 -21.32 8.60 -4.60
N THR A 66 -20.86 9.64 -3.90
CA THR A 66 -21.53 10.96 -3.89
C THR A 66 -20.56 12.01 -4.40
#